data_AF-A0A937LPD2-F1
#
_entry.id   AF-A0A937LPD2-F1
#
_cell.length_a   1.000
_cell.length_b   1.000
_cell.length_c   1.000
_cell.angle_alpha   90.00
_cell.angle_beta   90.00
_cell.angle_gamma   90.00
#
_symmetry.space_group_name_H-M   'P 1'
#
loop_
_entity.id
_entity.type
_entity.pdbx_description
1 polymer ?
#
loop_
_entity_poly.entity_id
_entity_poly.type
_entity_poly.pdbx_seq_one_letter_code
_entity_poly.pdbx_strand_id
1 'polypeptide(L)'
;MDMVDIAIIMGSQSDWPTMRHAANILDELEIQFERKIVSAHRTPDRLWEFGKTAAERGLKVIIAGAGGAAHLPGMIASKTHIPVVGVPIQTKALAGVDSLYSILQMPKGYPVATMAIGTTGAANAGLMAASILGTQDDTIAERLKAWRLALSESIPHEPTDG
;
A
#
# COMPACT_ATOMS: atom_id res chain seq x y z
N MET A 1 1.87 -22.45 7.46
CA MET A 1 1.93 -20.97 7.45
C MET A 1 0.66 -20.52 6.82
N ASP A 2 -0.12 -19.70 7.52
CA ASP A 2 -1.33 -19.14 6.94
C ASP A 2 -0.94 -18.33 5.71
N MET A 3 -1.56 -18.64 4.58
CA MET A 3 -1.39 -17.84 3.36
C MET A 3 -2.02 -16.48 3.60
N VAL A 4 -1.29 -15.42 3.26
CA VAL A 4 -1.79 -14.04 3.36
C VAL A 4 -1.97 -13.48 1.96
N ASP A 5 -3.00 -12.66 1.76
CA ASP A 5 -3.32 -12.10 0.44
C ASP A 5 -2.62 -10.76 0.17
N ILE A 6 -2.21 -10.05 1.23
CA ILE A 6 -1.59 -8.72 1.12
C ILE A 6 -0.19 -8.74 1.72
N ALA A 7 0.74 -8.07 1.05
CA ALA A 7 2.03 -7.72 1.63
C ALA A 7 2.23 -6.21 1.67
N ILE A 8 2.59 -5.69 2.84
CA ILE A 8 3.05 -4.31 3.04
C ILE A 8 4.58 -4.31 3.07
N ILE A 9 5.20 -3.65 2.09
CA ILE A 9 6.65 -3.55 2.00
C ILE A 9 7.11 -2.10 2.04
N MET A 10 8.29 -1.88 2.60
CA MET A 10 8.89 -0.55 2.71
C MET A 10 10.42 -0.59 2.67
N GLY A 11 11.03 0.52 2.26
CA GLY A 11 12.49 0.59 2.08
C GLY A 11 13.28 0.64 3.39
N SER A 12 12.65 1.02 4.50
CA SER A 12 13.31 1.26 5.78
C SER A 12 12.36 1.20 6.98
N GLN A 13 12.92 1.05 8.18
CA GLN A 13 12.15 1.17 9.43
C GLN A 13 11.54 2.58 9.62
N SER A 14 12.16 3.63 9.06
CA SER A 14 11.65 5.01 9.16
C SER A 14 10.41 5.24 8.30
N ASP A 15 10.10 4.36 7.36
CA ASP A 15 8.85 4.42 6.58
C ASP A 15 7.65 3.82 7.36
N TRP A 16 7.91 2.97 8.36
CA TRP A 16 6.87 2.25 9.11
C TRP A 16 5.85 3.16 9.81
N PRO A 17 6.23 4.30 10.44
CA PRO A 17 5.25 5.23 11.01
C PRO A 17 4.18 5.70 10.02
N THR A 18 4.50 5.78 8.73
CA THR A 18 3.53 6.04 7.67
C THR A 18 2.81 4.76 7.24
N MET A 19 3.56 3.71 6.91
CA MET A 19 2.99 2.48 6.35
C MET A 19 2.10 1.69 7.32
N ARG A 20 2.27 1.87 8.63
CA ARG A 20 1.37 1.29 9.65
C ARG A 20 -0.08 1.72 9.47
N HIS A 21 -0.35 2.88 8.85
CA HIS A 21 -1.72 3.31 8.59
C HIS A 21 -2.41 2.41 7.54
N ALA A 22 -1.65 1.77 6.64
CA ALA A 22 -2.20 0.73 5.79
C ALA A 22 -2.52 -0.53 6.60
N ALA A 23 -1.61 -0.94 7.48
CA ALA A 23 -1.80 -2.08 8.38
C ALA A 23 -3.04 -1.92 9.27
N ASN A 24 -3.22 -0.75 9.90
CA ASN A 24 -4.38 -0.46 10.74
C ASN A 24 -5.71 -0.64 9.98
N ILE A 25 -5.79 -0.15 8.73
CA ILE A 25 -6.99 -0.34 7.90
C ILE A 25 -7.24 -1.83 7.60
N LEU A 26 -6.18 -2.59 7.31
CA LEU A 26 -6.32 -4.02 7.06
C LEU A 26 -6.73 -4.78 8.33
N ASP A 27 -6.21 -4.37 9.51
CA ASP A 27 -6.61 -4.91 10.81
C ASP A 27 -8.09 -4.61 11.11
N GLU A 28 -8.55 -3.37 10.88
CA GLU A 28 -9.96 -2.96 11.03
C GLU A 28 -10.92 -3.72 10.10
N LEU A 29 -10.44 -4.07 8.90
CA LEU A 29 -11.18 -4.88 7.93
C LEU A 29 -10.96 -6.39 8.13
N GLU A 30 -10.21 -6.79 9.16
CA GLU A 30 -9.89 -8.17 9.49
C GLU A 30 -9.29 -8.95 8.28
N ILE A 31 -8.38 -8.31 7.55
CA ILE A 31 -7.65 -8.89 6.41
C ILE A 31 -6.23 -9.23 6.87
N GLN A 32 -5.84 -10.49 6.72
CA GLN A 32 -4.49 -10.93 7.07
C GLN A 32 -3.46 -10.39 6.07
N PHE A 33 -2.34 -9.87 6.59
CA PHE A 33 -1.24 -9.36 5.78
C PHE A 33 0.12 -9.70 6.37
N GLU A 34 1.14 -9.69 5.54
CA GLU A 34 2.53 -9.64 6.00
C GLU A 34 3.12 -8.24 5.87
N ARG A 35 4.14 -7.94 6.68
CA ARG A 35 4.91 -6.70 6.58
C ARG A 35 6.41 -6.97 6.52
N LYS A 36 7.14 -6.36 5.58
CA LYS A 36 8.59 -6.57 5.40
C LYS A 36 9.35 -5.28 5.06
N ILE A 37 10.62 -5.24 5.46
CA ILE A 37 11.58 -4.25 4.97
C ILE A 37 12.30 -4.81 3.74
N VAL A 38 12.07 -4.17 2.60
CA VAL A 38 12.63 -4.49 1.28
C VAL A 38 13.15 -3.20 0.66
N SER A 39 14.48 -3.00 0.69
CA SER A 39 15.09 -1.79 0.15
C SER A 39 15.50 -1.99 -1.30
N ALA A 40 14.94 -1.17 -2.21
CA ALA A 40 15.30 -1.22 -3.63
C ALA A 40 16.78 -0.94 -3.87
N HIS A 41 17.37 0.01 -3.12
CA HIS A 41 18.76 0.41 -3.31
C HIS A 41 19.76 -0.41 -2.50
N ARG A 42 19.37 -0.89 -1.31
CA ARG A 42 20.30 -1.55 -0.37
C ARG A 42 20.18 -3.07 -0.35
N THR A 43 19.05 -3.62 -0.78
CA THR A 43 18.81 -5.07 -0.84
C THR A 43 18.12 -5.45 -2.16
N PRO A 44 18.71 -5.13 -3.32
CA PRO A 44 18.07 -5.33 -4.64
C PRO A 44 17.74 -6.80 -4.91
N ASP A 45 18.58 -7.75 -4.50
CA ASP A 45 18.31 -9.19 -4.69
C ASP A 45 17.11 -9.65 -3.86
N ARG A 46 16.94 -9.11 -2.64
CA ARG A 46 15.75 -9.38 -1.81
C ARG A 46 14.49 -8.83 -2.48
N LEU A 47 14.55 -7.65 -3.08
CA LEU A 47 13.44 -7.07 -3.84
C LEU A 47 13.06 -7.98 -5.01
N TRP A 48 14.07 -8.42 -5.75
CA TRP A 48 13.89 -9.25 -6.92
C TRP A 48 13.25 -10.59 -6.57
N GLU A 49 13.77 -11.25 -5.54
CA GLU A 49 13.25 -12.51 -5.03
C GLU A 49 11.82 -12.36 -4.51
N PHE A 50 11.55 -11.30 -3.75
CA PHE A 50 10.22 -11.00 -3.25
C PHE A 50 9.21 -10.84 -4.40
N GLY A 51 9.57 -10.07 -5.44
CA GLY A 51 8.71 -9.84 -6.60
C GLY A 51 8.42 -11.13 -7.36
N LYS A 52 9.46 -11.90 -7.70
CA LYS A 52 9.33 -13.14 -8.48
C LYS A 52 8.46 -14.20 -7.79
N THR A 53 8.61 -14.33 -6.48
CA THR A 53 7.90 -15.36 -5.70
C THR A 53 6.54 -14.89 -5.18
N ALA A 54 6.17 -13.62 -5.35
CA ALA A 54 4.95 -13.04 -4.77
C ALA A 54 3.68 -13.85 -5.12
N ALA A 55 3.50 -14.20 -6.39
CA ALA A 55 2.34 -14.95 -6.87
C ALA A 55 2.34 -16.41 -6.37
N GLU A 56 3.51 -17.07 -6.37
CA GLU A 56 3.69 -18.44 -5.86
C GLU A 56 3.38 -18.54 -4.36
N ARG A 57 3.65 -17.44 -3.63
CA ARG A 57 3.34 -17.30 -2.20
C ARG A 57 1.86 -16.99 -1.93
N GLY A 58 1.04 -16.84 -2.97
CA GLY A 58 -0.40 -16.59 -2.86
C GLY A 58 -0.79 -15.12 -2.77
N LEU A 59 0.16 -14.17 -2.80
CA LEU A 59 -0.15 -12.74 -2.68
C LEU A 59 -1.07 -12.29 -3.82
N LYS A 60 -2.03 -11.42 -3.50
CA LYS A 60 -3.02 -10.84 -4.41
C LYS A 60 -2.84 -9.34 -4.57
N VAL A 61 -2.28 -8.65 -3.57
CA VAL A 61 -1.95 -7.22 -3.64
C VAL A 61 -0.66 -6.94 -2.88
N ILE A 62 0.19 -6.06 -3.42
CA ILE A 62 1.38 -5.56 -2.72
C ILE A 62 1.23 -4.06 -2.50
N ILE A 63 1.34 -3.62 -1.24
CA ILE A 63 1.39 -2.21 -0.86
C ILE A 63 2.85 -1.84 -0.61
N ALA A 64 3.40 -0.91 -1.40
CA ALA A 64 4.82 -0.56 -1.36
C ALA A 64 5.02 0.93 -1.02
N GLY A 65 5.75 1.22 0.07
CA GLY A 65 6.09 2.57 0.51
C GLY A 65 7.55 2.93 0.29
N ALA A 66 7.83 4.09 -0.29
CA ALA A 66 9.19 4.63 -0.41
C ALA A 66 9.22 6.16 -0.53
N GLY A 67 10.33 6.78 -0.09
CA GLY A 67 10.56 8.22 -0.12
C GLY A 67 11.71 8.65 -1.03
N GLY A 68 11.68 9.89 -1.52
CA GLY A 68 12.73 10.49 -2.34
C GLY A 68 12.74 9.91 -3.76
N ALA A 69 13.90 9.40 -4.20
CA ALA A 69 14.00 8.58 -5.41
C ALA A 69 13.37 7.19 -5.16
N ALA A 70 12.03 7.17 -5.10
CA ALA A 70 11.22 6.11 -4.52
C ALA A 70 11.02 4.91 -5.47
N HIS A 71 12.07 4.14 -5.72
CA HIS A 71 12.05 3.05 -6.73
C HIS A 71 11.34 1.76 -6.32
N LEU A 72 11.03 1.57 -5.03
CA LEU A 72 10.50 0.29 -4.54
C LEU A 72 9.20 -0.15 -5.26
N PRO A 73 8.16 0.69 -5.39
CA PRO A 73 6.90 0.25 -6.01
C PRO A 73 7.07 -0.12 -7.49
N GLY A 74 7.75 0.72 -8.27
CA GLY A 74 7.97 0.48 -9.69
C GLY A 74 8.86 -0.75 -9.96
N MET A 75 9.91 -0.95 -9.16
CA MET A 75 10.78 -2.12 -9.29
C MET A 75 10.04 -3.41 -8.93
N ILE A 76 9.17 -3.40 -7.92
CA ILE A 76 8.33 -4.56 -7.59
C ILE A 76 7.35 -4.86 -8.73
N ALA A 77 6.66 -3.85 -9.27
CA ALA A 77 5.76 -4.00 -10.41
C ALA A 77 6.47 -4.58 -11.64
N SER A 78 7.77 -4.31 -11.82
CA SER A 78 8.57 -4.90 -12.90
C SER A 78 8.91 -6.39 -12.73
N LYS A 79 8.61 -6.99 -11.58
CA LYS A 79 8.96 -8.38 -11.23
C LYS A 79 7.78 -9.27 -10.92
N THR A 80 6.55 -8.73 -10.95
CA THR A 80 5.35 -9.51 -10.69
C THR A 80 4.16 -8.98 -11.47
N HIS A 81 3.20 -9.87 -11.75
CA HIS A 81 1.89 -9.48 -12.28
C HIS A 81 0.89 -9.15 -11.17
N ILE A 82 1.26 -9.38 -9.90
CA ILE A 82 0.42 -9.02 -8.75
C ILE A 82 0.28 -7.49 -8.68
N PRO A 83 -0.94 -6.95 -8.55
CA PRO A 83 -1.17 -5.50 -8.42
C PRO A 83 -0.31 -4.85 -7.34
N VAL A 84 0.33 -3.74 -7.69
CA VAL A 84 1.15 -2.93 -6.78
C VAL A 84 0.49 -1.59 -6.51
N VAL A 85 0.23 -1.30 -5.24
CA VAL A 85 -0.25 -0.02 -4.73
C VAL A 85 0.95 0.75 -4.15
N GLY A 86 1.25 1.91 -4.71
CA GLY A 86 2.41 2.71 -4.32
C GLY A 86 2.03 3.83 -3.35
N VAL A 87 2.76 3.96 -2.24
CA VAL A 87 2.59 5.03 -1.25
C VAL A 87 3.83 5.93 -1.25
N PRO A 88 3.71 7.16 -1.76
CA PRO A 88 4.77 8.16 -1.66
C PRO A 88 5.00 8.59 -0.21
N ILE A 89 6.18 8.32 0.35
CA ILE A 89 6.54 8.76 1.70
C ILE A 89 6.95 10.22 1.67
N GLN A 90 6.47 11.01 2.63
CA GLN A 90 6.81 12.42 2.73
C GLN A 90 8.30 12.60 3.03
N THR A 91 9.00 13.38 2.20
CA THR A 91 10.39 13.76 2.40
C THR A 91 10.50 15.13 3.06
N LYS A 92 11.62 15.39 3.73
CA LYS A 92 11.84 16.67 4.43
C LYS A 92 11.98 17.85 3.47
N ALA A 93 12.71 17.67 2.37
CA ALA A 93 13.07 18.76 1.47
C ALA A 93 11.95 19.15 0.50
N LEU A 94 11.23 18.15 -0.04
CA LEU A 94 10.26 18.35 -1.12
C LEU A 94 8.85 17.89 -0.73
N ALA A 95 8.60 17.66 0.56
CA ALA A 95 7.30 17.24 1.08
C ALA A 95 6.72 16.00 0.37
N GLY A 96 7.57 15.12 -0.18
CA GLY A 96 7.15 13.92 -0.89
C GLY A 96 6.78 14.13 -2.37
N VAL A 97 6.96 15.32 -2.95
CA VAL A 97 6.76 15.55 -4.39
C VAL A 97 7.75 14.72 -5.22
N ASP A 98 8.99 14.60 -4.74
CA ASP A 98 10.00 13.69 -5.27
C ASP A 98 9.55 12.23 -5.22
N SER A 99 9.02 11.79 -4.09
CA SER A 99 8.44 10.45 -3.93
C SER A 99 7.27 10.21 -4.88
N LEU A 100 6.37 11.19 -5.00
CA LEU A 100 5.17 11.09 -5.82
C LEU A 100 5.53 10.89 -7.29
N TYR A 101 6.33 11.77 -7.87
CA TYR A 101 6.70 11.66 -9.28
C TYR A 101 7.59 10.44 -9.57
N SER A 102 8.40 9.99 -8.60
CA SER A 102 9.18 8.75 -8.73
C SER A 102 8.32 7.48 -8.77
N ILE A 103 7.10 7.52 -8.24
CA ILE A 103 6.18 6.36 -8.18
C ILE A 103 5.11 6.44 -9.27
N LEU A 104 4.50 7.61 -9.49
CA LEU A 104 3.34 7.80 -10.35
C LEU A 104 3.69 7.67 -11.84
N GLN A 105 4.83 8.19 -12.27
CA GLN A 105 5.19 8.37 -13.68
C GLN A 105 5.78 7.10 -14.31
N MET A 106 5.20 5.93 -14.02
CA MET A 106 5.63 4.68 -14.64
C MET A 106 5.37 4.71 -16.16
N PRO A 107 6.31 4.24 -16.99
CA PRO A 107 6.08 4.10 -18.42
C PRO A 107 5.02 3.01 -18.69
N LYS A 108 4.39 3.06 -19.87
CA LYS A 108 3.43 2.05 -20.33
C LYS A 108 4.02 0.64 -20.20
N GLY A 109 3.30 -0.25 -19.51
CA GLY A 109 3.63 -1.68 -19.38
C GLY A 109 3.71 -2.17 -17.94
N TYR A 110 4.21 -1.34 -17.02
CA TYR A 110 4.42 -1.72 -15.61
C TYR A 110 3.72 -0.73 -14.67
N PRO A 111 2.39 -0.82 -14.53
CA PRO A 111 1.61 0.17 -13.79
C PRO A 111 1.84 0.05 -12.26
N VAL A 112 1.68 1.17 -11.57
CA VAL A 112 1.56 1.24 -10.11
C VAL A 112 0.33 2.08 -9.76
N ALA A 113 -0.55 1.59 -8.89
CA ALA A 113 -1.68 2.35 -8.38
C ALA A 113 -1.19 3.30 -7.27
N THR A 114 -0.84 4.54 -7.63
CA THR A 114 -0.24 5.50 -6.69
C THR A 114 -1.29 6.22 -5.84
N MET A 115 -1.09 6.23 -4.52
CA MET A 115 -1.93 6.93 -3.56
C MET A 115 -1.39 8.34 -3.23
N ALA A 116 -2.12 9.08 -2.40
CA ALA A 116 -1.67 10.37 -1.86
C ALA A 116 -0.33 10.25 -1.10
N ILE A 117 0.34 11.38 -0.86
CA ILE A 117 1.58 11.40 -0.07
C ILE A 117 1.26 11.13 1.40
N GLY A 118 2.10 10.35 2.09
CA GLY A 118 2.10 10.20 3.53
C GLY A 118 1.02 9.28 4.10
N THR A 119 0.55 9.59 5.32
CA THR A 119 -0.33 8.71 6.12
C THR A 119 -1.70 8.51 5.47
N THR A 120 -2.27 9.55 4.87
CA THR A 120 -3.50 9.46 4.07
C THR A 120 -3.34 8.47 2.91
N GLY A 121 -2.19 8.51 2.23
CA GLY A 121 -1.85 7.56 1.17
C GLY A 121 -1.76 6.12 1.66
N ALA A 122 -1.13 5.90 2.81
CA ALA A 122 -1.02 4.58 3.41
C ALA A 122 -2.38 4.00 3.81
N ALA A 123 -3.24 4.78 4.48
CA ALA A 123 -4.59 4.35 4.81
C ALA A 123 -5.40 4.00 3.54
N ASN A 124 -5.35 4.87 2.53
CA ASN A 124 -6.02 4.62 1.25
C ASN A 124 -5.43 3.42 0.49
N ALA A 125 -4.15 3.10 0.67
CA ALA A 125 -3.57 1.90 0.09
C ALA A 125 -4.16 0.63 0.72
N GLY A 126 -4.42 0.61 2.03
CA GLY A 126 -5.14 -0.47 2.69
C GLY A 126 -6.57 -0.62 2.14
N LEU A 127 -7.31 0.50 2.03
CA LEU A 127 -8.67 0.50 1.45
C LEU A 127 -8.69 0.08 -0.03
N MET A 128 -7.69 0.49 -0.81
CA MET A 128 -7.56 0.11 -2.22
C MET A 128 -7.27 -1.39 -2.34
N ALA A 129 -6.37 -1.93 -1.50
CA ALA A 129 -6.09 -3.35 -1.48
C ALA A 129 -7.33 -4.18 -1.09
N ALA A 130 -8.07 -3.75 -0.07
CA ALA A 130 -9.36 -4.35 0.30
C ALA A 130 -10.39 -4.26 -0.85
N SER A 131 -10.43 -3.14 -1.57
CA SER A 131 -11.32 -2.99 -2.73
C SER A 131 -10.97 -3.95 -3.87
N ILE A 132 -9.67 -4.19 -4.12
CA ILE A 132 -9.20 -5.17 -5.11
C ILE A 132 -9.63 -6.58 -4.70
N LEU A 133 -9.38 -6.98 -3.45
CA LEU A 133 -9.78 -8.29 -2.94
C LEU A 133 -11.30 -8.49 -2.95
N GLY A 134 -12.06 -7.46 -2.57
CA GLY A 134 -13.52 -7.47 -2.56
C GLY A 134 -14.17 -7.66 -3.92
N THR A 135 -13.42 -7.61 -5.03
CA THR A 135 -13.94 -8.01 -6.35
C THR A 135 -14.10 -9.52 -6.50
N GLN A 136 -13.48 -10.32 -5.63
CA GLN A 136 -13.49 -11.78 -5.66
C GLN A 136 -13.85 -12.42 -4.31
N ASP A 137 -13.97 -11.61 -3.24
CA ASP A 137 -14.34 -12.05 -1.90
C ASP A 137 -15.48 -11.17 -1.36
N ASP A 138 -16.70 -11.71 -1.37
CA ASP A 138 -17.90 -11.03 -0.89
C ASP A 138 -17.82 -10.68 0.61
N THR A 139 -17.09 -11.47 1.41
CA THR A 139 -16.93 -11.21 2.85
C THR A 139 -16.05 -9.98 3.09
N ILE A 140 -14.98 -9.81 2.32
CA ILE A 140 -14.18 -8.57 2.32
C ILE A 140 -15.01 -7.39 1.79
N ALA A 141 -15.78 -7.61 0.72
CA ALA A 141 -16.63 -6.57 0.15
C ALA A 141 -17.64 -6.02 1.15
N GLU A 142 -18.33 -6.89 1.91
CA GLU A 142 -19.29 -6.47 2.94
C GLU A 142 -18.62 -5.74 4.11
N ARG A 143 -17.47 -6.22 4.60
CA ARG A 143 -16.70 -5.50 5.64
C ARG A 143 -16.29 -4.10 5.19
N LEU A 144 -15.84 -3.96 3.95
CA LEU A 144 -15.48 -2.65 3.37
C LEU A 144 -16.69 -1.73 3.22
N LYS A 145 -17.86 -2.25 2.79
CA LYS A 145 -19.11 -1.46 2.71
C LYS A 145 -19.54 -0.97 4.10
N ALA A 146 -19.54 -1.86 5.08
CA ALA A 146 -19.87 -1.53 6.47
C ALA A 146 -18.92 -0.47 7.04
N TRP A 147 -17.62 -0.61 6.81
CA TRP A 147 -16.62 0.38 7.22
C TRP A 147 -16.91 1.78 6.62
N ARG A 148 -17.24 1.85 5.32
CA ARG A 148 -17.58 3.11 4.65
C ARG A 148 -18.88 3.73 5.15
N LEU A 149 -19.88 2.90 5.45
CA LEU A 149 -21.14 3.33 6.05
C LEU A 149 -20.89 3.95 7.42
N ALA A 150 -20.17 3.25 8.30
CA ALA A 150 -19.83 3.72 9.64
C ALA A 150 -19.03 5.04 9.59
N LEU A 151 -18.08 5.18 8.65
CA LEU A 151 -17.38 6.44 8.44
C LEU A 151 -18.36 7.57 8.08
N SER A 152 -19.27 7.31 7.13
CA SER A 152 -20.24 8.32 6.68
C SER A 152 -21.18 8.75 7.82
N GLU A 153 -21.63 7.80 8.64
CA GLU A 153 -22.47 8.03 9.81
C GLU A 153 -21.75 8.77 10.94
N SER A 154 -20.42 8.66 11.02
CA SER A 154 -19.62 9.37 12.03
C SER A 154 -19.41 10.87 11.75
N ILE A 155 -19.72 11.33 10.54
CA ILE A 155 -19.52 12.72 10.15
C ILE A 155 -20.69 13.57 10.67
N PRO A 156 -20.45 14.59 11.52
CA PRO A 156 -21.50 15.45 12.03
C PRO A 156 -22.11 16.31 10.91
N HIS A 157 -23.39 16.63 11.03
CA HIS A 157 -24.10 17.46 10.04
C HIS A 157 -23.62 18.93 10.03
N GLU A 158 -23.11 19.41 11.15
CA GLU A 158 -22.67 20.79 11.33
C GLU A 158 -21.31 20.81 12.04
N PRO A 159 -20.44 21.78 11.73
CA PRO A 159 -19.20 21.97 12.48
C PRO A 159 -19.51 22.50 13.89
N THR A 160 -18.71 22.09 14.87
CA THR A 160 -18.69 22.69 16.21
C THR A 160 -17.43 23.52 16.38
N ASP A 161 -17.56 24.74 16.91
CA ASP A 161 -16.41 25.44 17.47
C ASP A 161 -15.94 24.62 18.68
N GLY A 162 -14.73 24.05 18.58
CA GLY A 162 -14.17 23.11 19.58
C GLY A 162 -13.82 23.75 20.92
#